data_AF-A0AAD5S4N9-F1
#
_entry.id   AF-A0AAD5S4N9-F1
#
_cell.length_a   1.000
_cell.length_b   1.000
_cell.length_c   1.000
_cell.angle_alpha   90.00
_cell.angle_beta   90.00
_cell.angle_gamma   90.00
#
_symmetry.space_group_name_H-M   'P 1'
#
loop_
_entity.id
_entity.type
_entity.pdbx_description
1 polymer ?
#
loop_
_entity_poly.entity_id
_entity_poly.type
_entity_poly.pdbx_seq_one_letter_code
_entity_poly.pdbx_strand_id
1 'polypeptide(L)'
;MPLKLSTDPIKYSIHAWSSHSASYHPQNILVNNPQDQSSRWSSGSNNQQQYITIKLDRMSVAREYRIAIMESETITFGKYHKVHVCNLKEFKVYGGLTPDNMIELLHSGLRNDSEPETFSLKFKANGVIFPCQYIKIVPWLAWGANFNFSIWYVEVRGTSQGEVVDKLYWDFMNWRENEALRLCLKHFRQRNYLDIFEGLQQRGRVQLEDSLLTELHRHLVINGDFEKAEELISQAAARDLFQDYISDCAYKPVWKKIVPADGPMGERPCMRGGHQMCIDQDAGKIYLFGGWDGSKDLADFWVFDSETRRWTCISQDTKRHGGPGARSCHKICFDPRMKQIYTLGRYVDPEARPNVNLENDFWRFEVASSKWTRISPDTAQENGPQLIYDHQMVVDADRQVLYVFGGRAISPDVSQTIYSGLYAYSIPHNQWREIRTDHNQPDYAVQLKSRIGHSMLLNPHTRELYIFAGQRHKDYLSDFYVYELDTDTVTEVSRDYSKQGGPDAGFTQRATIDTELGEFYVLSGLMKEKNASQETVKNSFWVYSFRKGKWSRVYQNENTGQEYWSRMGEVEPCPRFAHQLVYDGRRRCQYLFGGNPGESGRPGLRLDDFWELWLVRFVFVFAPLLLVYLLMLC
;
A
#
# COMPACT_ATOMS: atom_id res chain seq x y z
N MET A 1 -36.77 3.87 -8.44
CA MET A 1 -36.20 2.53 -8.63
C MET A 1 -34.97 2.66 -9.51
N PRO A 2 -33.78 2.19 -9.11
CA PRO A 2 -32.64 2.19 -10.02
C PRO A 2 -32.89 1.17 -11.14
N LEU A 3 -32.81 1.62 -12.40
CA LEU A 3 -32.89 0.74 -13.56
C LEU A 3 -31.80 -0.34 -13.46
N LYS A 4 -32.20 -1.61 -13.40
CA LYS A 4 -31.28 -2.74 -13.67
C LYS A 4 -30.88 -2.65 -15.15
N LEU A 5 -29.68 -2.14 -15.42
CA LEU A 5 -29.04 -2.23 -16.72
C LEU A 5 -28.37 -3.61 -16.82
N SER A 6 -28.76 -4.44 -17.78
CA SER A 6 -28.13 -5.75 -18.01
C SER A 6 -26.72 -5.58 -18.60
N THR A 7 -25.79 -6.44 -18.18
CA THR A 7 -24.41 -6.54 -18.67
C THR A 7 -24.31 -7.65 -19.72
N ASP A 8 -25.11 -7.51 -20.78
CA ASP A 8 -25.16 -8.51 -21.84
C ASP A 8 -23.89 -8.44 -22.71
N PRO A 9 -23.44 -9.58 -23.27
CA PRO A 9 -22.40 -9.58 -24.29
C PRO A 9 -22.78 -8.70 -25.47
N ILE A 10 -21.91 -7.75 -25.82
CA ILE A 10 -22.07 -6.88 -26.97
C ILE A 10 -21.61 -7.62 -28.21
N LYS A 11 -22.51 -7.78 -29.19
CA LYS A 11 -22.17 -8.32 -30.49
C LYS A 11 -21.26 -7.36 -31.26
N TYR A 12 -20.30 -7.93 -31.98
CA TYR A 12 -19.36 -7.17 -32.79
C TYR A 12 -18.94 -7.98 -34.03
N SER A 13 -18.40 -7.27 -35.01
CA SER A 13 -17.78 -7.82 -36.21
C SER A 13 -16.30 -7.43 -36.28
N ILE A 14 -15.49 -8.21 -36.99
CA ILE A 14 -14.11 -7.81 -37.28
C ILE A 14 -14.13 -6.69 -38.33
N HIS A 15 -13.56 -5.54 -37.99
CA HIS A 15 -13.53 -4.36 -38.84
C HIS A 15 -12.26 -4.28 -39.68
N ALA A 16 -11.10 -4.46 -39.04
CA ALA A 16 -9.79 -4.37 -39.66
C ALA A 16 -8.77 -5.17 -38.88
N TRP A 17 -7.68 -5.58 -39.52
CA TRP A 17 -6.56 -6.27 -38.88
C TRP A 17 -5.27 -5.97 -39.63
N SER A 18 -4.14 -6.20 -38.97
CA SER A 18 -2.81 -5.99 -39.56
C SER A 18 -2.41 -7.10 -40.53
N SER A 19 -2.37 -8.34 -40.04
CA SER A 19 -1.94 -9.54 -40.77
C SER A 19 -2.44 -10.78 -40.04
N HIS A 20 -2.35 -11.94 -40.68
CA HIS A 20 -2.55 -13.22 -39.99
C HIS A 20 -1.72 -14.33 -40.63
N SER A 21 -1.43 -15.37 -39.85
CA SER A 21 -0.83 -16.61 -40.34
C SER A 21 -1.92 -17.55 -40.85
N ALA A 22 -1.81 -18.02 -42.10
CA ALA A 22 -2.63 -19.07 -42.74
C ALA A 22 -4.04 -19.27 -42.14
N SER A 23 -4.29 -20.40 -41.46
CA SER A 23 -5.59 -20.81 -40.90
C SER A 23 -6.05 -20.02 -39.66
N TYR A 24 -5.21 -19.15 -39.10
CA TYR A 24 -5.51 -18.38 -37.88
C TYR A 24 -6.15 -17.03 -38.20
N HIS A 25 -7.29 -17.09 -38.89
CA HIS A 25 -7.99 -15.91 -39.38
C HIS A 25 -8.53 -15.04 -38.22
N PRO A 26 -8.55 -13.70 -38.36
CA PRO A 26 -9.12 -12.77 -37.37
C PRO A 26 -10.51 -13.15 -36.85
N GLN A 27 -11.36 -13.70 -37.71
CA GLN A 27 -12.74 -14.10 -37.35
C GLN A 27 -12.81 -15.19 -36.27
N ASN A 28 -11.72 -15.95 -36.08
CA ASN A 28 -11.70 -17.06 -35.13
C ASN A 28 -11.83 -16.58 -33.68
N ILE A 29 -11.53 -15.30 -33.37
CA ILE A 29 -11.67 -14.76 -32.01
C ILE A 29 -13.12 -14.63 -31.53
N LEU A 30 -14.09 -14.83 -32.42
CA LEU A 30 -15.52 -14.80 -32.10
C LEU A 30 -16.01 -16.09 -31.43
N VAL A 31 -15.24 -17.17 -31.52
CA VAL A 31 -15.63 -18.49 -31.05
C VAL A 31 -14.73 -18.90 -29.90
N ASN A 32 -15.31 -19.09 -28.72
CA ASN A 32 -14.57 -19.60 -27.57
C ASN A 32 -14.48 -21.13 -27.63
N ASN A 33 -13.42 -21.65 -28.25
CA ASN A 33 -13.13 -23.08 -28.27
C ASN A 33 -11.72 -23.39 -27.73
N PRO A 34 -11.53 -23.48 -26.41
CA PRO A 34 -10.22 -23.72 -25.78
C PRO A 34 -9.56 -25.05 -26.17
N GLN A 35 -10.32 -26.00 -26.72
CA GLN A 35 -9.82 -27.32 -27.11
C GLN A 35 -9.25 -27.34 -28.54
N ASP A 36 -9.65 -26.39 -29.38
CA ASP A 36 -9.21 -26.30 -30.77
C ASP A 36 -8.09 -25.27 -30.93
N GLN A 37 -6.89 -25.75 -31.30
CA GLN A 37 -5.73 -24.89 -31.49
C GLN A 37 -5.91 -23.88 -32.65
N SER A 38 -6.79 -24.18 -33.61
CA SER A 38 -7.07 -23.30 -34.75
C SER A 38 -8.06 -22.18 -34.43
N SER A 39 -8.79 -22.28 -33.32
CA SER A 39 -9.77 -21.28 -32.86
C SER A 39 -9.09 -20.05 -32.24
N ARG A 40 -8.27 -19.38 -33.03
CA ARG A 40 -7.56 -18.15 -32.68
C ARG A 40 -7.25 -17.32 -33.90
N TRP A 41 -7.06 -16.03 -33.68
CA TRP A 41 -6.25 -15.21 -34.57
C TRP A 41 -4.78 -15.37 -34.18
N SER A 42 -3.90 -15.47 -35.18
CA SER A 42 -2.45 -15.38 -34.98
C SER A 42 -1.88 -14.40 -35.99
N SER A 43 -1.10 -13.43 -35.54
CA SER A 43 -0.48 -12.44 -36.42
C SER A 43 0.51 -13.10 -37.39
N GLY A 44 0.71 -12.48 -38.56
CA GLY A 44 1.68 -12.95 -39.58
C GLY A 44 3.13 -12.63 -39.24
N SER A 45 3.36 -11.71 -38.30
CA SER A 45 4.68 -11.37 -37.74
C SER A 45 4.55 -10.96 -36.27
N ASN A 46 5.67 -10.75 -35.58
CA ASN A 46 5.73 -10.41 -34.16
C ASN A 46 6.18 -8.96 -33.88
N ASN A 47 5.98 -8.06 -34.85
CA ASN A 47 6.36 -6.64 -34.71
C ASN A 47 5.25 -5.79 -34.06
N GLN A 48 5.56 -4.56 -33.64
CA GLN A 48 4.60 -3.67 -32.96
C GLN A 48 3.52 -3.07 -33.88
N GLN A 49 3.45 -3.48 -35.15
CA GLN A 49 2.43 -3.04 -36.10
C GLN A 49 1.20 -3.96 -36.11
N GLN A 50 1.18 -5.00 -35.28
CA GLN A 50 0.09 -5.96 -35.26
C GLN A 50 -1.14 -5.44 -34.51
N TYR A 51 -2.34 -5.65 -35.06
CA TYR A 51 -3.59 -5.26 -34.42
C TYR A 51 -4.80 -6.04 -34.97
N ILE A 52 -5.85 -6.05 -34.17
CA ILE A 52 -7.22 -6.40 -34.60
C ILE A 52 -8.17 -5.29 -34.12
N THR A 53 -9.00 -4.80 -35.02
CA THR A 53 -10.04 -3.81 -34.73
C THR A 53 -11.39 -4.46 -34.92
N ILE A 54 -12.22 -4.38 -33.88
CA ILE A 54 -13.60 -4.84 -33.88
C ILE A 54 -14.54 -3.65 -33.95
N LYS A 55 -15.66 -3.80 -34.67
CA LYS A 55 -16.74 -2.83 -34.73
C LYS A 55 -17.94 -3.41 -33.98
N LEU A 56 -18.38 -2.71 -32.95
CA LEU A 56 -19.56 -3.11 -32.18
C LEU A 56 -20.81 -2.98 -33.06
N ASP A 57 -21.79 -3.87 -32.93
CA ASP A 57 -23.02 -3.79 -33.74
C ASP A 57 -23.80 -2.50 -33.44
N ARG A 58 -23.71 -2.02 -32.21
CA ARG A 58 -24.23 -0.74 -31.75
C ARG A 58 -23.18 -0.02 -30.93
N MET A 59 -23.19 1.30 -31.03
CA MET A 59 -22.45 2.16 -30.13
C MET A 59 -22.80 1.77 -28.69
N SER A 60 -21.77 1.60 -27.86
CA SER A 60 -21.93 1.05 -26.52
C SER A 60 -20.96 1.70 -25.54
N VAL A 61 -21.31 1.67 -24.27
CA VAL A 61 -20.43 2.10 -23.18
C VAL A 61 -19.98 0.87 -22.39
N ALA A 62 -18.67 0.74 -22.20
CA ALA A 62 -18.06 -0.31 -21.40
C ALA A 62 -18.27 -0.02 -19.90
N ARG A 63 -19.50 -0.18 -19.37
CA ARG A 63 -19.79 -0.13 -17.92
C ARG A 63 -21.17 -0.68 -17.53
N GLU A 64 -21.23 -1.24 -16.31
CA GLU A 64 -22.40 -1.39 -15.43
C GLU A 64 -22.69 -0.11 -14.60
N TYR A 65 -23.91 0.44 -14.69
CA TYR A 65 -24.34 1.56 -13.83
C TYR A 65 -24.77 1.02 -12.45
N ARG A 66 -23.80 0.64 -11.62
CA ARG A 66 -23.99 0.52 -10.17
C ARG A 66 -23.14 1.55 -9.44
N ILE A 67 -23.71 1.97 -8.31
CA ILE A 67 -23.10 2.76 -7.24
C ILE A 67 -21.66 2.29 -7.07
N ALA A 68 -20.74 3.25 -7.06
CA ALA A 68 -19.31 3.03 -6.87
C ALA A 68 -19.06 1.95 -5.81
N ILE A 69 -18.36 0.86 -6.16
CA ILE A 69 -17.53 0.00 -5.29
C ILE A 69 -17.08 -1.30 -6.00
N MET A 70 -17.62 -1.71 -7.16
CA MET A 70 -17.10 -2.92 -7.87
C MET A 70 -16.62 -2.60 -9.28
N GLU A 71 -15.38 -2.98 -9.57
CA GLU A 71 -14.76 -2.94 -10.90
C GLU A 71 -15.59 -3.78 -11.85
N SER A 72 -16.29 -3.15 -12.81
CA SER A 72 -17.11 -3.90 -13.77
C SER A 72 -16.21 -4.51 -14.84
N GLU A 73 -16.18 -5.83 -14.88
CA GLU A 73 -15.59 -6.68 -15.91
C GLU A 73 -16.14 -6.35 -17.32
N THR A 74 -15.30 -5.91 -18.26
CA THR A 74 -15.76 -5.37 -19.57
C THR A 74 -15.18 -6.05 -20.81
N ILE A 75 -13.95 -6.57 -20.77
CA ILE A 75 -13.36 -7.33 -21.87
C ILE A 75 -12.74 -8.62 -21.35
N THR A 76 -13.17 -9.75 -21.90
CA THR A 76 -12.65 -11.08 -21.53
C THR A 76 -11.80 -11.63 -22.66
N PHE A 77 -10.61 -12.11 -22.33
CA PHE A 77 -9.75 -12.87 -23.23
C PHE A 77 -9.82 -14.35 -22.87
N GLY A 78 -10.34 -15.17 -23.79
CA GLY A 78 -10.27 -16.62 -23.65
C GLY A 78 -8.84 -17.12 -23.90
N LYS A 79 -8.58 -18.37 -23.52
CA LYS A 79 -7.28 -19.02 -23.67
C LYS A 79 -7.43 -20.45 -24.15
N TYR A 80 -6.32 -20.99 -24.66
CA TYR A 80 -6.20 -22.40 -24.95
C TYR A 80 -6.16 -23.22 -23.65
N HIS A 81 -6.68 -24.44 -23.66
CA HIS A 81 -6.71 -25.32 -22.49
C HIS A 81 -5.32 -25.72 -21.96
N LYS A 82 -4.25 -25.38 -22.68
CA LYS A 82 -2.85 -25.52 -22.26
C LYS A 82 -2.12 -24.19 -22.38
N VAL A 83 -1.09 -24.03 -21.54
CA VAL A 83 -0.11 -22.95 -21.64
C VAL A 83 0.40 -22.84 -23.08
N HIS A 84 0.44 -21.63 -23.64
CA HIS A 84 0.92 -21.41 -25.00
C HIS A 84 1.81 -20.17 -25.10
N VAL A 85 2.98 -20.34 -25.70
CA VAL A 85 4.00 -19.29 -25.89
C VAL A 85 3.55 -18.07 -26.69
N CYS A 86 2.39 -18.12 -27.36
CA CYS A 86 1.85 -17.04 -28.18
C CYS A 86 0.87 -16.16 -27.42
N ASN A 87 0.59 -16.49 -26.15
CA ASN A 87 -0.23 -15.68 -25.27
C ASN A 87 0.40 -14.29 -25.12
N LEU A 88 -0.45 -13.26 -25.11
CA LEU A 88 -0.02 -11.87 -25.06
C LEU A 88 0.52 -11.53 -23.67
N LYS A 89 1.84 -11.51 -23.52
CA LYS A 89 2.49 -11.03 -22.30
C LYS A 89 2.25 -9.53 -22.08
N GLU A 90 2.08 -8.77 -23.16
CA GLU A 90 1.77 -7.34 -23.11
C GLU A 90 0.92 -6.94 -24.32
N PHE A 91 -0.11 -6.12 -24.11
CA PHE A 91 -0.98 -5.59 -25.15
C PHE A 91 -1.66 -4.29 -24.69
N LYS A 92 -2.17 -3.55 -25.67
CA LYS A 92 -2.99 -2.36 -25.47
C LYS A 92 -4.35 -2.50 -26.11
N VAL A 93 -5.37 -1.90 -25.52
CA VAL A 93 -6.72 -1.79 -26.08
C VAL A 93 -7.05 -0.32 -26.24
N TYR A 94 -7.54 0.07 -27.41
CA TYR A 94 -8.01 1.41 -27.72
C TYR A 94 -9.49 1.35 -28.10
N GLY A 95 -10.21 2.44 -27.93
CA GLY A 95 -11.57 2.53 -28.43
C GLY A 95 -12.00 3.97 -28.70
N GLY A 96 -12.97 4.10 -29.58
CA GLY A 96 -13.45 5.40 -30.04
C GLY A 96 -14.64 5.29 -30.96
N LEU A 97 -15.12 6.45 -31.41
CA LEU A 97 -16.25 6.56 -32.34
C LEU A 97 -15.84 6.31 -33.78
N THR A 98 -14.58 6.56 -34.12
CA THR A 98 -14.01 6.32 -35.44
C THR A 98 -12.71 5.51 -35.30
N PRO A 99 -12.31 4.77 -36.35
CA PRO A 99 -11.10 3.96 -36.31
C PRO A 99 -9.80 4.79 -36.21
N ASP A 100 -9.83 6.04 -36.67
CA ASP A 100 -8.65 6.92 -36.74
C ASP A 100 -8.45 7.77 -35.48
N ASN A 101 -9.46 7.86 -34.61
CA ASN A 101 -9.42 8.65 -33.39
C ASN A 101 -9.92 7.84 -32.21
N MET A 102 -8.99 7.16 -31.53
CA MET A 102 -9.27 6.30 -30.39
C MET A 102 -8.47 6.72 -29.15
N ILE A 103 -9.04 6.43 -27.99
CA ILE A 103 -8.44 6.63 -26.67
C ILE A 103 -7.90 5.29 -26.16
N GLU A 104 -6.72 5.28 -25.53
CA GLU A 104 -6.21 4.08 -24.85
C GLU A 104 -7.13 3.72 -23.67
N LEU A 105 -7.69 2.52 -23.69
CA LEU A 105 -8.65 2.02 -22.71
C LEU A 105 -8.01 1.09 -21.67
N LEU A 106 -6.95 0.37 -22.05
CA LEU A 106 -6.26 -0.61 -21.22
C LEU A 106 -4.83 -0.84 -21.76
N HIS A 107 -3.86 -0.95 -20.86
CA HIS A 107 -2.53 -1.49 -21.13
C HIS A 107 -2.25 -2.57 -20.09
N SER A 108 -2.16 -3.83 -20.53
CA SER A 108 -2.06 -4.98 -19.62
C SER A 108 -1.34 -6.16 -20.29
N GLY A 109 -1.33 -7.31 -19.63
CA GLY A 109 -0.76 -8.57 -20.11
C GLY A 109 -1.54 -9.77 -19.59
N LEU A 110 -1.59 -10.84 -20.39
CA LEU A 110 -2.18 -12.12 -19.99
C LEU A 110 -1.14 -12.98 -19.28
N ARG A 111 -1.59 -13.69 -18.23
CA ARG A 111 -0.85 -14.80 -17.64
C ARG A 111 -0.69 -15.94 -18.64
N ASN A 112 0.43 -16.65 -18.56
CA ASN A 112 0.69 -17.80 -19.41
C ASN A 112 0.13 -19.10 -18.78
N ASP A 113 -1.18 -19.16 -18.64
CA ASP A 113 -1.95 -20.29 -18.11
C ASP A 113 -3.18 -20.57 -19.01
N SER A 114 -4.06 -21.47 -18.58
CA SER A 114 -5.29 -21.86 -19.29
C SER A 114 -6.52 -21.02 -18.90
N GLU A 115 -6.41 -20.20 -17.86
CA GLU A 115 -7.56 -19.53 -17.26
C GLU A 115 -7.90 -18.25 -18.04
N PRO A 116 -9.15 -18.07 -18.51
CA PRO A 116 -9.60 -16.82 -19.11
C PRO A 116 -9.36 -15.63 -18.17
N GLU A 117 -9.09 -14.46 -18.73
CA GLU A 117 -8.85 -13.25 -17.95
C GLU A 117 -9.74 -12.12 -18.42
N THR A 118 -10.31 -11.41 -17.45
CA THR A 118 -11.24 -10.31 -17.68
C THR A 118 -10.66 -9.01 -17.14
N PHE A 119 -10.82 -7.93 -17.90
CA PHE A 119 -10.29 -6.62 -17.57
C PHE A 119 -11.36 -5.55 -17.62
N SER A 120 -11.12 -4.48 -16.85
CA SER A 120 -11.90 -3.25 -16.88
C SER A 120 -11.30 -2.27 -17.89
N LEU A 121 -12.11 -1.83 -18.86
CA LEU A 121 -11.76 -0.84 -19.86
C LEU A 121 -12.08 0.56 -19.32
N LYS A 122 -11.17 1.51 -19.52
CA LYS A 122 -11.45 2.93 -19.26
C LYS A 122 -12.61 3.39 -20.15
N PHE A 123 -13.60 4.02 -19.54
CA PHE A 123 -14.80 4.53 -20.21
C PHE A 123 -15.05 6.01 -19.90
N LYS A 124 -14.14 6.65 -19.14
CA LYS A 124 -14.18 8.07 -18.78
C LYS A 124 -12.90 8.80 -19.16
N ALA A 125 -13.04 10.03 -19.64
CA ALA A 125 -11.95 10.98 -19.83
C ALA A 125 -12.34 12.29 -19.13
N ASN A 126 -11.49 12.79 -18.22
CA ASN A 126 -11.76 14.00 -17.43
C ASN A 126 -13.16 14.03 -16.79
N GLY A 127 -13.59 12.89 -16.23
CA GLY A 127 -14.90 12.74 -15.58
C GLY A 127 -16.08 12.46 -16.52
N VAL A 128 -15.94 12.72 -17.83
CA VAL A 128 -16.99 12.52 -18.84
C VAL A 128 -16.93 11.10 -19.40
N ILE A 129 -18.08 10.44 -19.47
CA ILE A 129 -18.22 9.11 -20.05
C ILE A 129 -18.24 9.24 -21.57
N PHE A 130 -17.48 8.39 -22.27
CA PHE A 130 -17.47 8.36 -23.73
C PHE A 130 -17.93 7.00 -24.27
N PRO A 131 -18.79 6.98 -25.29
CA PRO A 131 -19.16 5.74 -25.96
C PRO A 131 -18.12 5.31 -27.00
N CYS A 132 -18.07 4.01 -27.28
CA CYS A 132 -17.22 3.41 -28.30
C CYS A 132 -18.08 2.75 -29.38
N GLN A 133 -17.65 2.89 -30.63
CA GLN A 133 -18.18 2.16 -31.78
C GLN A 133 -17.14 1.15 -32.31
N TYR A 134 -15.86 1.44 -32.07
CA TYR A 134 -14.72 0.62 -32.46
C TYR A 134 -13.84 0.34 -31.25
N ILE A 135 -13.29 -0.88 -31.19
CA ILE A 135 -12.27 -1.28 -30.22
C ILE A 135 -11.10 -1.89 -30.98
N LYS A 136 -9.88 -1.43 -30.72
CA LYS A 136 -8.65 -1.90 -31.36
C LYS A 136 -7.71 -2.52 -30.33
N ILE A 137 -7.39 -3.79 -30.52
CA ILE A 137 -6.46 -4.55 -29.68
C ILE A 137 -5.12 -4.61 -30.40
N VAL A 138 -4.06 -4.16 -29.72
CA VAL A 138 -2.70 -4.04 -30.25
C VAL A 138 -1.78 -4.90 -29.38
N PRO A 139 -1.43 -6.11 -29.83
CA PRO A 139 -0.39 -6.92 -29.20
C PRO A 139 0.95 -6.18 -29.15
N TRP A 140 1.68 -6.35 -28.06
CA TRP A 140 2.99 -5.72 -27.87
C TRP A 140 4.10 -6.76 -27.63
N LEU A 141 3.83 -7.76 -26.79
CA LEU A 141 4.79 -8.81 -26.45
C LEU A 141 4.10 -10.17 -26.25
N ALA A 142 4.72 -11.24 -26.75
CA ALA A 142 4.31 -12.62 -26.49
C ALA A 142 5.22 -13.26 -25.41
N TRP A 143 4.76 -14.35 -24.79
CA TRP A 143 5.57 -15.08 -23.80
C TRP A 143 6.77 -15.81 -24.42
N GLY A 144 6.63 -16.32 -25.64
CA GLY A 144 7.71 -16.93 -26.40
C GLY A 144 8.53 -15.89 -27.13
N ALA A 145 9.85 -15.92 -26.93
CA ALA A 145 10.77 -15.13 -27.74
C ALA A 145 10.60 -15.49 -29.23
N ASN A 146 10.41 -14.48 -30.07
CA ASN A 146 10.21 -14.60 -31.52
C ASN A 146 8.92 -15.28 -31.99
N PHE A 147 7.94 -15.55 -31.11
CA PHE A 147 6.65 -16.07 -31.53
C PHE A 147 5.68 -14.96 -31.97
N ASN A 148 4.81 -15.29 -32.92
CA ASN A 148 3.70 -14.43 -33.33
C ASN A 148 2.67 -14.30 -32.20
N PHE A 149 1.89 -13.22 -32.25
CA PHE A 149 0.87 -12.92 -31.27
C PHE A 149 -0.39 -13.72 -31.55
N SER A 150 -1.01 -14.28 -30.51
CA SER A 150 -2.29 -14.98 -30.64
C SER A 150 -3.35 -14.40 -29.71
N ILE A 151 -4.57 -14.25 -30.26
CA ILE A 151 -5.78 -13.95 -29.50
C ILE A 151 -6.74 -15.11 -29.75
N TRP A 152 -7.14 -15.80 -28.68
CA TRP A 152 -7.98 -17.00 -28.77
C TRP A 152 -9.46 -16.65 -28.86
N TYR A 153 -9.93 -15.78 -27.98
CA TYR A 153 -11.32 -15.35 -27.92
C TYR A 153 -11.41 -13.97 -27.29
N VAL A 154 -12.36 -13.15 -27.74
CA VAL A 154 -12.67 -11.86 -27.12
C VAL A 154 -14.16 -11.74 -26.88
N GLU A 155 -14.55 -11.46 -25.63
CA GLU A 155 -15.91 -11.05 -25.28
C GLU A 155 -15.89 -9.61 -24.76
N VAL A 156 -16.83 -8.78 -25.21
CA VAL A 156 -17.00 -7.42 -24.72
C VAL A 156 -18.37 -7.32 -24.06
N ARG A 157 -18.42 -6.72 -22.87
CA ARG A 157 -19.65 -6.47 -22.10
C ARG A 157 -19.82 -4.99 -21.83
N GLY A 158 -21.07 -4.54 -21.84
CA GLY A 158 -21.42 -3.15 -21.60
C GLY A 158 -22.87 -2.86 -21.93
N THR A 159 -23.23 -1.58 -21.95
CA THR A 159 -24.59 -1.14 -22.29
C THR A 159 -24.67 -0.61 -23.72
N SER A 160 -25.65 -1.11 -24.47
CA SER A 160 -26.00 -0.68 -25.83
C SER A 160 -27.41 -0.09 -25.91
N GLN A 161 -27.99 0.30 -24.76
CA GLN A 161 -29.33 0.89 -24.69
C GLN A 161 -29.33 2.27 -25.36
N GLY A 162 -30.13 2.41 -26.43
CA GLY A 162 -30.13 3.60 -27.30
C GLY A 162 -30.28 4.91 -26.54
N GLU A 163 -31.31 5.07 -25.70
CA GLU A 163 -31.56 6.31 -24.95
C GLU A 163 -30.39 6.72 -24.05
N VAL A 164 -29.74 5.75 -23.39
CA VAL A 164 -28.60 6.00 -22.51
C VAL A 164 -27.38 6.38 -23.34
N VAL A 165 -27.10 5.62 -24.40
CA VAL A 165 -25.92 5.80 -25.23
C VAL A 165 -25.99 7.10 -26.05
N ASP A 166 -27.17 7.47 -26.56
CA ASP A 166 -27.39 8.71 -27.31
C ASP A 166 -27.19 9.94 -26.43
N LYS A 167 -27.70 9.92 -25.19
CA LYS A 167 -27.43 10.99 -24.22
C LYS A 167 -25.92 11.13 -23.97
N LEU A 168 -25.25 10.01 -23.69
CA LEU A 168 -23.81 10.01 -23.41
C LEU A 168 -22.97 10.44 -24.62
N TYR A 169 -23.42 10.15 -25.83
CA TYR A 169 -22.81 10.65 -27.06
C TYR A 169 -22.86 12.17 -27.13
N TRP A 170 -24.04 12.78 -26.90
CA TRP A 170 -24.18 14.23 -26.93
C TRP A 170 -23.43 14.91 -25.79
N ASP A 171 -23.45 14.34 -24.59
CA ASP A 171 -22.66 14.82 -23.45
C ASP A 171 -21.15 14.83 -23.80
N PHE A 172 -20.66 13.76 -24.44
CA PHE A 172 -19.27 13.66 -24.89
C PHE A 172 -18.95 14.64 -26.03
N MET A 173 -19.84 14.84 -27.00
CA MET A 173 -19.64 15.81 -28.08
C MET A 173 -19.60 17.25 -27.57
N ASN A 174 -20.54 17.62 -26.69
CA ASN A 174 -20.55 18.93 -26.04
C ASN A 174 -19.28 19.15 -25.23
N TRP A 175 -18.80 18.12 -24.51
CA TRP A 175 -17.53 18.20 -23.80
C TRP A 175 -16.35 18.43 -24.76
N ARG A 176 -16.27 17.71 -25.90
CA ARG A 176 -15.22 17.91 -26.90
C ARG A 176 -15.22 19.32 -27.49
N GLU A 177 -16.40 19.87 -27.76
CA GLU A 177 -16.55 21.24 -28.26
C GLU A 177 -16.10 22.27 -27.22
N ASN A 178 -16.54 22.10 -25.97
CA ASN A 178 -16.11 22.96 -24.86
C ASN A 178 -14.60 22.90 -24.63
N GLU A 179 -14.00 21.71 -24.72
CA GLU A 179 -12.55 21.56 -24.57
C GLU A 179 -11.79 22.19 -25.75
N ALA A 180 -12.30 22.09 -26.98
CA ALA A 180 -11.73 22.79 -28.13
C ALA A 180 -11.79 24.32 -27.95
N LEU A 181 -12.93 24.85 -27.50
CA LEU A 181 -13.07 26.27 -27.16
C LEU A 181 -12.12 26.68 -26.04
N ARG A 182 -11.98 25.86 -24.99
CA ARG A 182 -11.05 26.09 -23.88
C ARG A 182 -9.59 26.15 -24.37
N LEU A 183 -9.19 25.27 -25.28
CA LEU A 183 -7.87 25.28 -25.89
C LEU A 183 -7.64 26.54 -26.76
N CYS A 184 -8.65 26.98 -27.51
CA CYS A 184 -8.59 28.26 -28.23
C CYS A 184 -8.43 29.44 -27.27
N LEU A 185 -9.24 29.50 -26.20
CA LEU A 185 -9.13 30.52 -25.16
C LEU A 185 -7.73 30.54 -24.53
N LYS A 186 -7.20 29.37 -24.19
CA LYS A 186 -5.82 29.21 -23.70
C LYS A 186 -4.81 29.80 -24.67
N HIS A 187 -4.89 29.45 -25.96
CA HIS A 187 -3.99 29.92 -27.00
C HIS A 187 -4.04 31.45 -27.18
N PHE A 188 -5.24 32.03 -27.27
CA PHE A 188 -5.38 33.48 -27.46
C PHE A 188 -4.89 34.27 -26.25
N ARG A 189 -5.12 33.76 -25.04
CA ARG A 189 -4.60 34.37 -23.81
C ARG A 189 -3.07 34.40 -23.77
N GLN A 190 -2.41 33.30 -24.15
CA GLN A 190 -0.94 33.22 -24.20
C GLN A 190 -0.31 34.16 -25.23
N ARG A 191 -0.99 34.36 -26.37
CA ARG A 191 -0.54 35.29 -27.41
C ARG A 191 -0.91 36.74 -27.11
N ASN A 192 -1.54 37.00 -25.95
CA ASN A 192 -2.04 38.31 -25.55
C ASN A 192 -3.07 38.91 -26.54
N TYR A 193 -3.83 38.06 -27.23
CA TYR A 193 -4.95 38.46 -28.09
C TYR A 193 -6.24 38.56 -27.26
N LEU A 194 -6.25 39.52 -26.33
CA LEU A 194 -7.28 39.62 -25.29
C LEU A 194 -8.67 39.97 -25.82
N ASP A 195 -8.74 40.72 -26.94
CA ASP A 195 -9.99 41.05 -27.63
C ASP A 195 -10.71 39.79 -28.15
N ILE A 196 -9.98 38.88 -28.79
CA ILE A 196 -10.49 37.59 -29.26
C ILE A 196 -10.83 36.70 -28.07
N PHE A 197 -9.96 36.66 -27.04
CA PHE A 197 -10.18 35.88 -25.83
C PHE A 197 -11.49 36.27 -25.13
N GLU A 198 -11.69 37.55 -24.84
CA GLU A 198 -12.89 38.04 -24.16
C GLU A 198 -14.15 37.82 -25.01
N GLY A 199 -14.07 38.10 -26.31
CA GLY A 199 -15.18 37.88 -27.25
C GLY A 199 -15.59 36.41 -27.33
N LEU A 200 -14.62 35.49 -27.40
CA LEU A 200 -14.88 34.06 -27.44
C LEU A 200 -15.38 33.53 -26.10
N GLN A 201 -14.83 34.01 -24.97
CA GLN A 201 -15.25 33.57 -23.63
C GLN A 201 -16.70 33.99 -23.34
N GLN A 202 -17.07 35.23 -23.67
CA GLN A 202 -18.44 35.73 -23.49
C GLN A 202 -19.46 34.97 -24.34
N ARG A 203 -19.13 34.67 -25.61
CA ARG A 203 -20.04 33.97 -26.52
C ARG A 203 -20.11 32.47 -26.25
N GLY A 204 -18.97 31.85 -26.01
CA GLY A 204 -18.84 30.41 -25.78
C GLY A 204 -19.37 29.98 -24.41
N ARG A 205 -19.50 30.90 -23.43
CA ARG A 205 -19.87 30.59 -22.04
C ARG A 205 -19.00 29.50 -21.40
N VAL A 206 -17.78 29.33 -21.91
CA VAL A 206 -16.76 28.41 -21.38
C VAL A 206 -15.82 29.21 -20.52
N GLN A 207 -15.73 28.87 -19.24
CA GLN A 207 -14.73 29.43 -18.35
C GLN A 207 -13.38 28.74 -18.61
N LEU A 208 -12.32 29.51 -18.88
CA LEU A 208 -11.00 28.94 -19.11
C LEU A 208 -10.43 28.29 -17.84
N GLU A 209 -10.52 29.00 -16.71
CA GLU A 209 -9.87 28.67 -15.44
C GLU A 209 -10.58 29.32 -14.24
N ASP A 210 -10.17 28.95 -13.02
CA ASP A 210 -10.69 29.55 -11.79
C ASP A 210 -10.43 31.07 -11.73
N SER A 211 -11.32 31.79 -11.04
CA SER A 211 -11.19 33.23 -10.79
C SER A 211 -9.83 33.62 -10.17
N LEU A 212 -9.29 32.80 -9.28
CA LEU A 212 -8.00 33.02 -8.63
C LEU A 212 -6.84 32.98 -9.63
N LEU A 213 -6.88 32.04 -10.58
CA LEU A 213 -5.88 31.96 -11.65
C LEU A 213 -6.00 33.16 -12.61
N THR A 214 -7.23 33.61 -12.84
CA THR A 214 -7.48 34.82 -13.64
C THR A 214 -6.90 36.07 -12.98
N GLU A 215 -7.07 36.20 -11.67
CA GLU A 215 -6.52 37.29 -10.88
C GLU A 215 -5.00 37.23 -10.79
N LEU A 216 -4.44 36.03 -10.57
CA LEU A 216 -3.00 35.79 -10.55
C LEU A 216 -2.36 36.20 -11.88
N HIS A 217 -2.92 35.78 -13.02
CA HIS A 217 -2.45 36.20 -14.34
C HIS A 217 -2.50 37.72 -14.51
N ARG A 218 -3.57 38.38 -14.04
CA ARG A 218 -3.70 39.83 -14.16
C ARG A 218 -2.59 40.54 -13.38
N HIS A 219 -2.38 40.19 -12.12
CA HIS A 219 -1.34 40.82 -11.30
C HIS A 219 0.06 40.48 -11.82
N LEU A 220 0.33 39.20 -12.06
CA LEU A 220 1.68 38.74 -12.42
C LEU A 220 2.09 39.14 -13.85
N VAL A 221 1.23 38.94 -14.85
CA VAL A 221 1.61 39.08 -16.28
C VAL A 221 1.15 40.39 -16.90
N ILE A 222 -0.04 40.88 -16.56
CA ILE A 222 -0.53 42.14 -17.12
C ILE A 222 0.06 43.34 -16.36
N ASN A 223 0.06 43.28 -15.03
CA ASN A 223 0.45 44.42 -14.19
C ASN A 223 1.91 44.38 -13.71
N GLY A 224 2.56 43.20 -13.71
CA GLY A 224 3.91 43.03 -13.15
C GLY A 224 3.98 43.20 -11.62
N ASP A 225 2.87 42.97 -10.93
CA ASP A 225 2.71 43.12 -9.48
C ASP A 225 3.02 41.79 -8.77
N PHE A 226 4.31 41.60 -8.48
CA PHE A 226 4.83 40.36 -7.88
C PHE A 226 4.40 40.18 -6.42
N GLU A 227 4.31 41.27 -5.64
CA GLU A 227 3.90 41.21 -4.24
C GLU A 227 2.46 40.71 -4.12
N LYS A 228 1.54 41.23 -4.95
CA LYS A 228 0.15 40.76 -4.95
C LYS A 228 0.01 39.33 -5.45
N ALA A 229 0.83 38.93 -6.42
CA ALA A 229 0.87 37.54 -6.90
C ALA A 229 1.31 36.57 -5.79
N GLU A 230 2.33 36.91 -5.00
CA GLU A 230 2.79 36.11 -3.86
C GLU A 230 1.72 36.02 -2.75
N GLU A 231 1.00 37.11 -2.49
CA GLU A 231 -0.13 37.11 -1.56
C GLU A 231 -1.24 36.15 -2.01
N LEU A 232 -1.61 36.18 -3.30
CA LEU A 232 -2.63 35.29 -3.87
C LEU A 232 -2.21 33.81 -3.80
N ILE A 233 -0.95 33.49 -4.07
CA ILE A 233 -0.42 32.13 -3.92
C ILE A 233 -0.47 31.69 -2.46
N SER A 234 -0.12 32.58 -1.52
CA SER A 234 -0.19 32.30 -0.08
C SER A 234 -1.63 32.05 0.38
N GLN A 235 -2.59 32.83 -0.12
CA GLN A 235 -4.02 32.60 0.13
C GLN A 235 -4.50 31.28 -0.49
N ALA A 236 -4.02 30.91 -1.68
CA ALA A 236 -4.34 29.64 -2.32
C ALA A 236 -3.85 28.45 -1.47
N ALA A 237 -2.63 28.56 -0.94
CA ALA A 237 -2.05 27.56 -0.04
C ALA A 237 -2.83 27.46 1.28
N ALA A 238 -3.23 28.58 1.87
CA ALA A 238 -4.04 28.61 3.10
C ALA A 238 -5.46 28.03 2.92
N ARG A 239 -5.93 27.91 1.68
CA ARG A 239 -7.20 27.27 1.30
C ARG A 239 -7.02 25.83 0.82
N ASP A 240 -5.84 25.24 1.03
CA ASP A 240 -5.48 23.86 0.63
C ASP A 240 -5.62 23.58 -0.88
N LEU A 241 -5.56 24.60 -1.73
CA LEU A 241 -5.74 24.44 -3.19
C LEU A 241 -4.60 23.66 -3.87
N PHE A 242 -3.45 23.54 -3.20
CA PHE A 242 -2.31 22.76 -3.70
C PHE A 242 -2.31 21.32 -3.17
N GLN A 243 -3.30 20.91 -2.38
CA GLN A 243 -3.22 19.64 -1.65
C GLN A 243 -3.07 18.43 -2.58
N ASP A 244 -3.76 18.42 -3.72
CA ASP A 244 -3.63 17.35 -4.73
C ASP A 244 -2.21 17.31 -5.32
N TYR A 245 -1.67 18.46 -5.72
CA TYR A 245 -0.30 18.59 -6.22
C TYR A 245 0.73 18.16 -5.16
N ILE A 246 0.55 18.62 -3.92
CA ILE A 246 1.40 18.22 -2.79
C ILE A 246 1.31 16.72 -2.61
N SER A 247 0.12 16.11 -2.69
CA SER A 247 -0.07 14.67 -2.54
C SER A 247 0.65 13.83 -3.60
N ASP A 248 0.91 14.42 -4.78
CA ASP A 248 1.66 13.82 -5.88
C ASP A 248 3.18 14.02 -5.76
N CYS A 249 3.64 14.95 -4.92
CA CYS A 249 5.06 15.15 -4.69
C CYS A 249 5.69 13.97 -3.94
N ALA A 250 6.91 13.62 -4.34
CA ALA A 250 7.70 12.61 -3.65
C ALA A 250 8.05 13.08 -2.24
N TYR A 251 7.91 12.19 -1.26
CA TYR A 251 8.42 12.42 0.09
C TYR A 251 9.95 12.49 0.08
N LYS A 252 10.49 13.31 0.96
CA LYS A 252 11.89 13.25 1.39
C LYS A 252 11.94 12.88 2.87
N PRO A 253 12.84 11.97 3.29
CA PRO A 253 13.01 11.66 4.69
C PRO A 253 13.85 12.74 5.37
N VAL A 254 13.50 13.10 6.60
CA VAL A 254 14.34 13.90 7.48
C VAL A 254 14.51 13.13 8.78
N TRP A 255 15.70 12.53 8.93
CA TRP A 255 16.10 11.85 10.15
C TRP A 255 16.68 12.85 11.14
N LYS A 256 16.33 12.69 12.42
CA LYS A 256 16.92 13.43 13.53
C LYS A 256 17.24 12.46 14.64
N LYS A 257 18.52 12.36 14.99
CA LYS A 257 18.93 11.60 16.17
C LYS A 257 18.39 12.28 17.42
N ILE A 258 17.77 11.51 18.30
CA ILE A 258 17.31 11.97 19.60
C ILE A 258 18.49 11.77 20.55
N VAL A 259 19.25 12.84 20.75
CA VAL A 259 20.36 12.84 21.70
C VAL A 259 19.77 12.85 23.12
N PRO A 260 20.23 11.98 24.02
CA PRO A 260 19.86 12.06 25.44
C PRO A 260 20.25 13.43 26.00
N ALA A 261 19.39 14.03 26.84
CA ALA A 261 19.79 15.21 27.61
C ALA A 261 21.05 14.87 28.45
N ASP A 262 21.97 15.85 28.62
CA ASP A 262 23.19 15.69 29.40
C ASP A 262 22.87 15.15 30.81
N GLY A 263 23.05 13.85 31.00
CA GLY A 263 22.69 13.12 32.21
C GLY A 263 23.62 11.92 32.40
N PRO A 264 23.80 11.45 33.65
CA PRO A 264 24.71 10.35 33.95
C PRO A 264 24.34 9.08 33.16
N MET A 265 25.38 8.29 32.84
CA MET A 265 25.27 6.99 32.17
C MET A 265 24.27 6.10 32.96
N GLY A 266 23.08 5.85 32.41
CA GLY A 266 22.00 5.13 33.10
C GLY A 266 20.61 5.76 32.99
N GLU A 267 20.47 6.98 32.46
CA GLU A 267 19.16 7.62 32.22
C GLU A 267 18.48 7.22 30.89
N ARG A 268 18.87 6.11 30.26
CA ARG A 268 18.27 5.65 28.99
C ARG A 268 18.31 4.12 28.85
N PRO A 269 17.42 3.53 28.02
CA PRO A 269 17.47 2.10 27.76
C PRO A 269 18.81 1.70 27.12
N CYS A 270 19.37 0.57 27.57
CA CYS A 270 20.58 -0.01 26.97
C CYS A 270 20.33 -0.58 25.56
N MET A 271 21.41 -1.02 24.91
CA MET A 271 21.35 -1.67 23.60
C MET A 271 20.46 -2.91 23.62
N ARG A 272 19.60 -3.06 22.61
CA ARG A 272 18.64 -4.18 22.56
C ARG A 272 18.03 -4.41 21.18
N GLY A 273 17.58 -5.64 20.94
CA GLY A 273 16.75 -6.02 19.80
C GLY A 273 15.57 -6.89 20.27
N GLY A 274 14.52 -6.99 19.46
CA GLY A 274 13.31 -7.77 19.82
C GLY A 274 12.50 -7.19 21.00
N HIS A 275 12.85 -5.98 21.45
CA HIS A 275 12.08 -5.17 22.39
C HIS A 275 10.81 -4.64 21.71
N GLN A 276 9.84 -4.20 22.50
CA GLN A 276 8.61 -3.62 21.97
C GLN A 276 8.42 -2.19 22.43
N MET A 277 7.75 -1.42 21.58
CA MET A 277 7.37 -0.03 21.84
C MET A 277 5.92 0.18 21.44
N CYS A 278 5.22 1.02 22.21
CA CYS A 278 3.92 1.57 21.90
C CYS A 278 3.89 3.06 22.28
N ILE A 279 2.93 3.81 21.76
CA ILE A 279 2.84 5.25 21.93
C ILE A 279 1.47 5.66 22.46
N ASP A 280 1.45 6.49 23.49
CA ASP A 280 0.30 7.31 23.88
C ASP A 280 0.41 8.64 23.14
N GLN A 281 -0.22 8.71 21.97
CA GLN A 281 -0.19 9.90 21.12
C GLN A 281 -0.80 11.11 21.83
N ASP A 282 -1.76 10.91 22.74
CA ASP A 282 -2.40 12.02 23.43
C ASP A 282 -1.48 12.71 24.43
N ALA A 283 -0.68 11.91 25.14
CA ALA A 283 0.27 12.37 26.15
C ALA A 283 1.68 12.61 25.58
N GLY A 284 1.92 12.30 24.30
CA GLY A 284 3.25 12.36 23.69
C GLY A 284 4.27 11.44 24.38
N LYS A 285 3.84 10.26 24.83
CA LYS A 285 4.67 9.30 25.58
C LYS A 285 4.92 8.03 24.78
N ILE A 286 6.17 7.55 24.76
CA ILE A 286 6.54 6.30 24.11
C ILE A 286 7.02 5.33 25.18
N TYR A 287 6.38 4.17 25.29
CA TYR A 287 6.76 3.14 26.24
C TYR A 287 7.63 2.10 25.55
N LEU A 288 8.67 1.63 26.24
CA LEU A 288 9.58 0.59 25.78
C LEU A 288 9.67 -0.51 26.84
N PHE A 289 9.50 -1.77 26.41
CA PHE A 289 9.59 -2.92 27.31
C PHE A 289 10.50 -4.03 26.78
N GLY A 290 11.36 -4.54 27.66
CA GLY A 290 12.15 -5.76 27.48
C GLY A 290 13.10 -5.72 26.27
N GLY A 291 13.22 -6.86 25.60
CA GLY A 291 14.17 -7.12 24.51
C GLY A 291 15.34 -7.99 24.94
N TRP A 292 16.32 -8.13 24.05
CA TRP A 292 17.55 -8.89 24.26
C TRP A 292 18.76 -8.02 23.97
N ASP A 293 19.72 -7.96 24.91
CA ASP A 293 20.86 -7.02 24.88
C ASP A 293 22.10 -7.51 24.11
N GLY A 294 22.09 -8.75 23.63
CA GLY A 294 23.31 -9.41 23.14
C GLY A 294 23.68 -10.64 23.95
N SER A 295 23.13 -10.78 25.15
CA SER A 295 23.48 -11.84 26.10
C SER A 295 22.26 -12.38 26.84
N LYS A 296 21.32 -11.52 27.26
CA LYS A 296 20.15 -11.93 28.05
C LYS A 296 18.89 -11.15 27.66
N ASP A 297 17.75 -11.73 28.01
CA ASP A 297 16.47 -11.02 27.98
C ASP A 297 16.41 -9.96 29.09
N LEU A 298 15.72 -8.87 28.80
CA LEU A 298 15.57 -7.71 29.68
C LEU A 298 14.14 -7.65 30.26
N ALA A 299 14.02 -7.15 31.50
CA ALA A 299 12.76 -6.95 32.23
C ALA A 299 12.50 -5.48 32.57
N ASP A 300 13.32 -4.58 32.04
CA ASP A 300 13.23 -3.15 32.29
C ASP A 300 12.13 -2.50 31.45
N PHE A 301 11.52 -1.47 32.01
CA PHE A 301 10.39 -0.75 31.45
C PHE A 301 10.63 0.75 31.52
N TRP A 302 10.52 1.40 30.37
CA TRP A 302 10.90 2.79 30.16
C TRP A 302 9.79 3.58 29.50
N VAL A 303 9.77 4.88 29.75
CA VAL A 303 8.96 5.84 29.02
C VAL A 303 9.81 6.99 28.52
N PHE A 304 9.61 7.38 27.28
CA PHE A 304 10.15 8.59 26.69
C PHE A 304 9.06 9.65 26.61
N ASP A 305 9.38 10.85 27.07
CA ASP A 305 8.57 12.05 26.89
C ASP A 305 9.03 12.79 25.64
N SER A 306 8.13 12.94 24.66
CA SER A 306 8.43 13.59 23.39
C SER A 306 8.51 15.12 23.45
N GLU A 307 7.93 15.74 24.49
CA GLU A 307 7.98 17.17 24.75
C GLU A 307 9.29 17.52 25.47
N THR A 308 9.60 16.85 26.57
CA THR A 308 10.84 17.11 27.32
C THR A 308 12.06 16.41 26.70
N ARG A 309 11.86 15.52 25.73
CA ARG A 309 12.88 14.67 25.09
C ARG A 309 13.72 13.86 26.08
N ARG A 310 13.10 13.32 27.14
CA ARG A 310 13.79 12.56 28.19
C ARG A 310 13.20 11.17 28.37
N TRP A 311 14.09 10.21 28.59
CA TRP A 311 13.73 8.88 29.06
C TRP A 311 13.57 8.88 30.59
N THR A 312 12.66 8.05 31.09
CA THR A 312 12.47 7.77 32.51
C THR A 312 12.34 6.27 32.68
N CYS A 313 13.15 5.70 33.58
CA CYS A 313 13.02 4.29 33.96
C CYS A 313 11.80 4.14 34.88
N ILE A 314 10.74 3.49 34.41
CA ILE A 314 9.58 3.17 35.26
C ILE A 314 9.97 2.02 36.19
N SER A 315 10.70 1.03 35.69
CA SER A 315 11.15 -0.12 36.47
C SER A 315 12.39 -0.76 35.85
N GLN A 316 13.42 -1.02 36.65
CA GLN A 316 14.62 -1.75 36.22
C GLN A 316 14.36 -3.26 36.07
N ASP A 317 13.38 -3.80 36.81
CA ASP A 317 12.98 -5.20 36.78
C ASP A 317 11.50 -5.30 37.16
N THR A 318 10.63 -5.30 36.14
CA THR A 318 9.16 -5.32 36.33
C THR A 318 8.68 -6.49 37.17
N LYS A 319 9.37 -7.63 37.17
CA LYS A 319 9.02 -8.80 37.99
C LYS A 319 9.12 -8.50 39.49
N ARG A 320 10.10 -7.69 39.92
CA ARG A 320 10.24 -7.29 41.33
C ARG A 320 9.08 -6.42 41.82
N HIS A 321 8.36 -5.80 40.89
CA HIS A 321 7.21 -4.94 41.16
C HIS A 321 5.88 -5.61 40.77
N GLY A 322 5.84 -6.95 40.76
CA GLY A 322 4.63 -7.72 40.50
C GLY A 322 4.19 -7.71 39.03
N GLY A 323 5.09 -7.38 38.12
CA GLY A 323 4.86 -7.38 36.67
C GLY A 323 5.47 -8.58 35.93
N PRO A 324 5.48 -8.52 34.59
CA PRO A 324 6.03 -9.57 33.74
C PRO A 324 7.53 -9.83 33.97
N GLY A 325 7.98 -11.06 33.74
CA GLY A 325 9.42 -11.39 33.68
C GLY A 325 10.12 -10.88 32.42
N ALA A 326 11.45 -11.01 32.41
CA ALA A 326 12.31 -10.70 31.27
C ALA A 326 11.84 -11.42 29.99
N ARG A 327 11.80 -10.69 28.87
CA ARG A 327 11.28 -11.24 27.60
C ARG A 327 11.75 -10.47 26.37
N SER A 328 11.89 -11.19 25.26
CA SER A 328 12.11 -10.66 23.91
C SER A 328 11.11 -11.29 22.91
N CYS A 329 10.96 -10.68 21.73
CA CYS A 329 10.05 -11.10 20.65
C CYS A 329 8.57 -11.26 21.09
N HIS A 330 8.20 -10.61 22.18
CA HIS A 330 6.84 -10.44 22.67
C HIS A 330 6.14 -9.30 21.92
N LYS A 331 4.90 -8.97 22.29
CA LYS A 331 4.22 -7.76 21.81
C LYS A 331 3.66 -6.92 22.95
N ILE A 332 3.70 -5.60 22.76
CA ILE A 332 2.91 -4.66 23.56
C ILE A 332 2.04 -3.79 22.65
N CYS A 333 0.86 -3.41 23.14
CA CYS A 333 0.02 -2.40 22.50
C CYS A 333 -0.60 -1.47 23.56
N PHE A 334 -0.91 -0.24 23.17
CA PHE A 334 -1.47 0.78 24.05
C PHE A 334 -2.94 1.01 23.73
N ASP A 335 -3.80 0.89 24.74
CA ASP A 335 -5.20 1.31 24.68
C ASP A 335 -5.33 2.79 25.04
N PRO A 336 -5.59 3.68 24.06
CA PRO A 336 -5.73 5.10 24.31
C PRO A 336 -6.96 5.46 25.15
N ARG A 337 -8.00 4.63 25.16
CA ARG A 337 -9.24 4.88 25.89
C ARG A 337 -9.07 4.61 27.38
N MET A 338 -8.51 3.45 27.72
CA MET A 338 -8.31 3.04 29.11
C MET A 338 -6.95 3.47 29.68
N LYS A 339 -6.05 4.01 28.85
CA LYS A 339 -4.66 4.37 29.20
C LYS A 339 -3.93 3.17 29.81
N GLN A 340 -3.99 2.05 29.10
CA GLN A 340 -3.45 0.75 29.52
C GLN A 340 -2.53 0.16 28.46
N ILE A 341 -1.50 -0.58 28.89
CA ILE A 341 -0.59 -1.31 28.00
C ILE A 341 -0.79 -2.80 28.23
N TYR A 342 -1.01 -3.54 27.15
CA TYR A 342 -1.14 -4.99 27.19
C TYR A 342 0.14 -5.65 26.70
N THR A 343 0.54 -6.75 27.33
CA THR A 343 1.78 -7.48 27.02
C THR A 343 1.50 -8.97 26.89
N LEU A 344 1.94 -9.58 25.79
CA LEU A 344 1.73 -11.01 25.50
C LEU A 344 2.96 -11.65 24.85
N GLY A 345 3.17 -12.93 25.19
CA GLY A 345 4.16 -13.80 24.56
C GLY A 345 5.60 -13.49 24.96
N ARG A 346 6.52 -14.32 24.43
CA ARG A 346 7.98 -14.20 24.55
C ARG A 346 8.65 -15.32 23.76
N TYR A 347 9.89 -15.10 23.33
CA TYR A 347 10.76 -16.15 22.83
C TYR A 347 11.36 -16.98 23.97
N VAL A 348 11.64 -18.26 23.69
CA VAL A 348 12.38 -19.16 24.58
C VAL A 348 13.31 -20.01 23.72
N ASP A 349 14.61 -19.93 24.05
CA ASP A 349 15.64 -20.72 23.40
C ASP A 349 15.32 -22.23 23.50
N PRO A 350 15.40 -23.01 22.40
CA PRO A 350 15.26 -24.46 22.41
C PRO A 350 15.96 -25.18 23.57
N GLU A 351 17.17 -24.78 23.93
CA GLU A 351 17.96 -25.42 25.00
C GLU A 351 17.37 -25.14 26.39
N ALA A 352 16.71 -23.99 26.57
CA ALA A 352 16.11 -23.59 27.83
C ALA A 352 14.71 -24.19 28.05
N ARG A 353 14.00 -24.59 26.97
CA ARG A 353 12.58 -25.04 27.04
C ARG A 353 12.29 -26.12 28.08
N PRO A 354 13.14 -27.15 28.28
CA PRO A 354 12.85 -28.18 29.29
C PRO A 354 12.86 -27.67 30.73
N ASN A 355 13.50 -26.53 30.99
CA ASN A 355 13.77 -26.03 32.34
C ASN A 355 13.00 -24.75 32.67
N VAL A 356 12.08 -24.32 31.80
CA VAL A 356 11.31 -23.09 31.99
C VAL A 356 9.82 -23.32 31.80
N ASN A 357 9.01 -22.55 32.49
CA ASN A 357 7.56 -22.55 32.34
C ASN A 357 7.16 -22.06 30.92
N LEU A 358 6.39 -22.86 30.17
CA LEU A 358 5.94 -22.52 28.81
C LEU A 358 4.48 -22.01 28.76
N GLU A 359 3.90 -21.65 29.91
CA GLU A 359 2.61 -20.95 30.00
C GLU A 359 2.68 -19.57 29.32
N ASN A 360 1.60 -19.18 28.64
CA ASN A 360 1.51 -17.88 27.99
C ASN A 360 0.87 -16.84 28.92
N ASP A 361 1.70 -16.20 29.73
CA ASP A 361 1.23 -15.17 30.63
C ASP A 361 0.75 -13.90 29.88
N PHE A 362 -0.36 -13.34 30.34
CA PHE A 362 -0.96 -12.14 29.75
C PHE A 362 -1.12 -11.04 30.80
N TRP A 363 -0.57 -9.87 30.49
CA TRP A 363 -0.39 -8.78 31.44
C TRP A 363 -0.98 -7.47 30.95
N ARG A 364 -1.36 -6.64 31.92
CA ARG A 364 -1.78 -5.27 31.71
C ARG A 364 -1.06 -4.33 32.66
N PHE A 365 -0.58 -3.21 32.14
CA PHE A 365 -0.08 -2.09 32.92
C PHE A 365 -1.06 -0.92 32.87
N GLU A 366 -1.45 -0.40 34.02
CA GLU A 366 -2.27 0.80 34.14
C GLU A 366 -1.36 2.03 34.31
N VAL A 367 -1.42 2.96 33.36
CA VAL A 367 -0.50 4.12 33.33
C VAL A 367 -0.71 5.02 34.56
N ALA A 368 -1.97 5.33 34.87
CA ALA A 368 -2.31 6.28 35.95
C ALA A 368 -1.84 5.79 37.33
N SER A 369 -1.94 4.50 37.61
CA SER A 369 -1.55 3.89 38.89
C SER A 369 -0.14 3.30 38.87
N SER A 370 0.52 3.25 37.71
CA SER A 370 1.80 2.59 37.48
C SER A 370 1.84 1.14 38.00
N LYS A 371 0.75 0.40 37.80
CA LYS A 371 0.55 -0.94 38.36
C LYS A 371 0.41 -1.99 37.26
N TRP A 372 1.14 -3.08 37.41
CA TRP A 372 0.95 -4.30 36.63
C TRP A 372 -0.13 -5.19 37.24
N THR A 373 -0.95 -5.79 36.38
CA THR A 373 -1.93 -6.83 36.72
C THR A 373 -1.74 -8.00 35.77
N ARG A 374 -1.58 -9.20 36.33
CA ARG A 374 -1.63 -10.43 35.54
C ARG A 374 -3.08 -10.75 35.24
N ILE A 375 -3.47 -10.68 33.98
CA ILE A 375 -4.82 -11.00 33.52
C ILE A 375 -4.99 -12.52 33.51
N SER A 376 -4.06 -13.22 32.87
CA SER A 376 -4.07 -14.67 32.76
C SER A 376 -2.68 -15.24 33.05
N PRO A 377 -2.58 -16.33 33.84
CA PRO A 377 -1.33 -17.07 33.98
C PRO A 377 -1.00 -17.86 32.70
N ASP A 378 -2.00 -18.33 31.96
CA ASP A 378 -1.84 -19.11 30.75
C ASP A 378 -3.05 -18.95 29.81
N THR A 379 -2.90 -18.16 28.76
CA THR A 379 -4.00 -17.91 27.82
C THR A 379 -4.46 -19.15 27.08
N ALA A 380 -3.62 -20.20 26.96
CA ALA A 380 -4.00 -21.45 26.30
C ALA A 380 -5.16 -22.18 27.01
N GLN A 381 -5.23 -22.03 28.34
CA GLN A 381 -6.32 -22.60 29.15
C GLN A 381 -7.61 -21.79 29.08
N GLU A 382 -7.56 -20.60 28.48
CA GLU A 382 -8.67 -19.65 28.42
C GLU A 382 -9.18 -19.44 26.98
N ASN A 383 -8.94 -20.40 26.07
CA ASN A 383 -9.23 -20.32 24.62
C ASN A 383 -8.45 -19.22 23.88
N GLY A 384 -7.37 -18.71 24.48
CA GLY A 384 -6.40 -17.84 23.84
C GLY A 384 -5.26 -18.62 23.18
N PRO A 385 -4.26 -17.91 22.64
CA PRO A 385 -3.11 -18.56 22.01
C PRO A 385 -2.23 -19.28 23.03
N GLN A 386 -1.49 -20.29 22.57
CA GLN A 386 -0.35 -20.86 23.30
C GLN A 386 0.79 -19.84 23.42
N LEU A 387 1.87 -20.18 24.15
CA LEU A 387 3.03 -19.31 24.23
C LEU A 387 3.63 -19.08 22.85
N ILE A 388 3.58 -17.83 22.39
CA ILE A 388 3.97 -17.43 21.04
C ILE A 388 4.99 -16.30 21.06
N TYR A 389 5.77 -16.21 19.99
CA TYR A 389 6.71 -15.11 19.72
C TYR A 389 6.59 -14.65 18.26
N ASP A 390 7.07 -13.43 18.00
CA ASP A 390 7.02 -12.77 16.69
C ASP A 390 5.61 -12.67 16.07
N HIS A 391 4.59 -12.71 16.93
CA HIS A 391 3.20 -12.40 16.61
C HIS A 391 2.99 -10.88 16.55
N GLN A 392 1.79 -10.45 16.18
CA GLN A 392 1.37 -9.05 16.28
C GLN A 392 0.13 -8.93 17.15
N MET A 393 -0.01 -7.77 17.80
CA MET A 393 -1.14 -7.47 18.68
C MET A 393 -1.54 -6.00 18.52
N VAL A 394 -2.84 -5.74 18.33
CA VAL A 394 -3.42 -4.39 18.22
C VAL A 394 -4.67 -4.29 19.08
N VAL A 395 -5.04 -3.07 19.47
CA VAL A 395 -6.26 -2.80 20.24
C VAL A 395 -7.23 -1.96 19.42
N ASP A 396 -8.47 -2.40 19.43
CA ASP A 396 -9.63 -1.62 19.00
C ASP A 396 -10.23 -0.97 20.25
N ALA A 397 -9.82 0.27 20.50
CA ALA A 397 -10.16 1.00 21.72
C ALA A 397 -11.66 1.31 21.83
N ASP A 398 -12.36 1.48 20.71
CA ASP A 398 -13.78 1.79 20.68
C ASP A 398 -14.63 0.57 21.07
N ARG A 399 -14.28 -0.60 20.56
CA ARG A 399 -14.95 -1.87 20.94
C ARG A 399 -14.36 -2.53 22.18
N GLN A 400 -13.20 -2.06 22.65
CA GLN A 400 -12.48 -2.66 23.76
C GLN A 400 -12.14 -4.14 23.48
N VAL A 401 -11.54 -4.39 22.31
CA VAL A 401 -11.11 -5.73 21.87
C VAL A 401 -9.65 -5.69 21.45
N LEU A 402 -8.87 -6.68 21.89
CA LEU A 402 -7.52 -6.91 21.38
C LEU A 402 -7.57 -7.96 20.28
N TYR A 403 -6.81 -7.75 19.21
CA TYR A 403 -6.61 -8.73 18.15
C TYR A 403 -5.15 -9.18 18.16
N VAL A 404 -4.94 -10.50 18.16
CA VAL A 404 -3.62 -11.14 18.16
C VAL A 404 -3.54 -12.04 16.93
N PHE A 405 -2.53 -11.85 16.09
CA PHE A 405 -2.35 -12.65 14.88
C PHE A 405 -0.93 -13.17 14.72
N GLY A 406 -0.85 -14.40 14.24
CA GLY A 406 0.40 -15.01 13.81
C GLY A 406 1.30 -15.39 14.98
N GLY A 407 2.60 -15.49 14.69
CA GLY A 407 3.57 -16.01 15.64
C GLY A 407 3.73 -17.52 15.57
N ARG A 408 4.84 -18.00 16.13
CA ARG A 408 5.12 -19.43 16.28
C ARG A 408 4.93 -19.83 17.73
N ALA A 409 4.21 -20.93 17.94
CA ALA A 409 4.01 -21.50 19.27
C ALA A 409 5.30 -22.18 19.75
N ILE A 410 5.58 -22.05 21.04
CA ILE A 410 6.71 -22.68 21.72
C ILE A 410 6.26 -24.02 22.28
N SER A 411 6.75 -25.09 21.65
CA SER A 411 6.54 -26.47 22.09
C SER A 411 7.80 -27.04 22.72
N PRO A 412 7.68 -27.96 23.71
CA PRO A 412 8.78 -28.81 24.14
C PRO A 412 9.44 -29.59 22.99
N ASP A 413 8.65 -29.99 21.99
CA ASP A 413 9.15 -30.63 20.78
C ASP A 413 9.67 -29.57 19.78
N VAL A 414 11.00 -29.47 19.69
CA VAL A 414 11.69 -28.50 18.82
C VAL A 414 11.59 -28.85 17.33
N SER A 415 11.25 -30.09 16.99
CA SER A 415 11.11 -30.55 15.61
C SER A 415 9.83 -30.01 14.95
N GLN A 416 8.81 -29.74 15.76
CA GLN A 416 7.53 -29.25 15.28
C GLN A 416 7.54 -27.73 15.09
N THR A 417 6.98 -27.31 13.95
CA THR A 417 6.71 -25.90 13.66
C THR A 417 5.21 -25.69 13.68
N ILE A 418 4.71 -25.11 14.78
CA ILE A 418 3.29 -24.83 14.97
C ILE A 418 3.10 -23.31 14.88
N TYR A 419 2.27 -22.88 13.95
CA TYR A 419 1.87 -21.49 13.82
C TYR A 419 0.60 -21.23 14.62
N SER A 420 0.47 -20.02 15.20
CA SER A 420 -0.74 -19.62 15.91
C SER A 420 -1.89 -19.29 14.94
N GLY A 421 -2.93 -18.63 15.43
CA GLY A 421 -4.08 -18.15 14.66
C GLY A 421 -4.32 -16.64 14.81
N LEU A 422 -5.53 -16.23 14.43
CA LEU A 422 -6.13 -14.94 14.75
C LEU A 422 -7.06 -15.13 15.95
N TYR A 423 -6.78 -14.42 17.03
CA TYR A 423 -7.58 -14.42 18.25
C TYR A 423 -8.10 -13.01 18.54
N ALA A 424 -9.28 -12.94 19.15
CA ALA A 424 -9.79 -11.73 19.78
C ALA A 424 -9.88 -11.92 21.29
N TYR A 425 -9.56 -10.88 22.05
CA TYR A 425 -9.79 -10.83 23.48
C TYR A 425 -10.72 -9.68 23.82
N SER A 426 -11.85 -9.99 24.46
CA SER A 426 -12.79 -8.99 24.96
C SER A 426 -12.29 -8.43 26.28
N ILE A 427 -11.86 -7.16 26.29
CA ILE A 427 -11.39 -6.49 27.51
C ILE A 427 -12.49 -6.41 28.58
N PRO A 428 -13.75 -6.07 28.27
CA PRO A 428 -14.79 -5.98 29.30
C PRO A 428 -15.18 -7.33 29.93
N HIS A 429 -15.09 -8.42 29.16
CA HIS A 429 -15.52 -9.74 29.60
C HIS A 429 -14.37 -10.65 30.06
N ASN A 430 -13.12 -10.22 29.87
CA ASN A 430 -11.91 -11.02 30.09
C ASN A 430 -11.95 -12.39 29.40
N GLN A 431 -12.33 -12.43 28.13
CA GLN A 431 -12.52 -13.70 27.40
C GLN A 431 -11.81 -13.68 26.05
N TRP A 432 -11.12 -14.76 25.73
CA TRP A 432 -10.57 -15.03 24.41
C TRP A 432 -11.57 -15.73 23.51
N ARG A 433 -11.43 -15.48 22.21
CA ARG A 433 -12.14 -16.15 21.13
C ARG A 433 -11.17 -16.39 19.98
N GLU A 434 -11.04 -17.64 19.57
CA GLU A 434 -10.41 -17.98 18.30
C GLU A 434 -11.30 -17.50 17.14
N ILE A 435 -10.72 -16.71 16.23
CA ILE A 435 -11.42 -16.23 15.04
C ILE A 435 -11.08 -17.11 13.84
N ARG A 436 -9.78 -17.31 13.57
CA ARG A 436 -9.28 -18.06 12.42
C ARG A 436 -8.00 -18.79 12.73
N THR A 437 -7.80 -19.96 12.14
CA THR A 437 -6.50 -20.68 12.13
C THR A 437 -6.19 -21.19 10.74
N ASP A 438 -4.99 -21.71 10.50
CA ASP A 438 -4.61 -22.29 9.19
C ASP A 438 -5.56 -23.42 8.73
N HIS A 439 -6.30 -24.04 9.66
CA HIS A 439 -7.24 -25.15 9.44
C HIS A 439 -8.72 -24.78 9.63
N ASN A 440 -9.01 -23.63 10.25
CA ASN A 440 -10.37 -23.18 10.54
C ASN A 440 -10.66 -21.88 9.77
N GLN A 441 -10.86 -22.00 8.46
CA GLN A 441 -11.19 -20.92 7.53
C GLN A 441 -12.12 -21.45 6.42
N PRO A 442 -13.01 -20.62 5.84
CA PRO A 442 -13.86 -21.07 4.74
C PRO A 442 -13.04 -21.42 3.49
N ASP A 443 -13.23 -22.62 2.93
CA ASP A 443 -12.45 -23.10 1.76
C ASP A 443 -12.58 -22.21 0.51
N TYR A 444 -13.72 -21.53 0.37
CA TYR A 444 -14.01 -20.63 -0.75
C TYR A 444 -13.43 -19.21 -0.55
N ALA A 445 -12.90 -18.90 0.63
CA ALA A 445 -12.35 -17.58 0.95
C ALA A 445 -10.82 -17.56 0.76
N VAL A 446 -10.27 -16.35 0.61
CA VAL A 446 -8.83 -16.12 0.62
C VAL A 446 -8.25 -16.62 1.94
N GLN A 447 -7.28 -17.52 1.85
CA GLN A 447 -6.68 -18.20 3.00
C GLN A 447 -5.63 -17.32 3.66
N LEU A 448 -5.96 -16.76 4.81
CA LEU A 448 -5.02 -15.98 5.61
C LEU A 448 -4.15 -16.93 6.44
N LYS A 449 -2.93 -17.21 5.97
CA LYS A 449 -1.99 -18.10 6.66
C LYS A 449 -1.21 -17.38 7.76
N SER A 450 -1.05 -18.06 8.89
CA SER A 450 -0.28 -17.60 10.04
C SER A 450 1.23 -17.59 9.74
N ARG A 451 1.94 -16.64 10.37
CA ARG A 451 3.31 -16.23 10.00
C ARG A 451 4.03 -15.50 11.13
N ILE A 452 5.35 -15.43 11.10
CA ILE A 452 6.18 -14.71 12.09
C ILE A 452 6.80 -13.45 11.50
N GLY A 453 7.07 -12.45 12.34
CA GLY A 453 7.84 -11.25 11.97
C GLY A 453 7.18 -10.32 10.96
N HIS A 454 5.92 -10.60 10.59
CA HIS A 454 5.05 -9.77 9.78
C HIS A 454 4.66 -8.48 10.52
N SER A 455 4.01 -7.54 9.83
CA SER A 455 3.34 -6.40 10.45
C SER A 455 1.82 -6.57 10.42
N MET A 456 1.16 -6.16 11.51
CA MET A 456 -0.30 -6.07 11.58
C MET A 456 -0.68 -4.71 12.16
N LEU A 457 -1.56 -3.98 11.48
CA LEU A 457 -2.06 -2.67 11.90
C LEU A 457 -3.57 -2.63 11.80
N LEU A 458 -4.21 -1.82 12.64
CA LEU A 458 -5.66 -1.60 12.63
C LEU A 458 -5.96 -0.20 12.08
N ASN A 459 -6.91 -0.10 11.14
CA ASN A 459 -7.64 1.14 10.92
C ASN A 459 -8.92 1.11 11.75
N PRO A 460 -9.02 1.88 12.85
CA PRO A 460 -10.17 1.83 13.74
C PRO A 460 -11.46 2.36 13.09
N HIS A 461 -11.35 3.27 12.10
CA HIS A 461 -12.49 3.86 11.42
C HIS A 461 -13.23 2.87 10.52
N THR A 462 -12.46 2.07 9.75
CA THR A 462 -12.99 1.05 8.83
C THR A 462 -13.05 -0.34 9.45
N ARG A 463 -12.42 -0.53 10.63
CA ARG A 463 -12.32 -1.80 11.34
C ARG A 463 -11.64 -2.89 10.49
N GLU A 464 -10.56 -2.49 9.84
CA GLU A 464 -9.74 -3.33 8.97
C GLU A 464 -8.39 -3.63 9.61
N LEU A 465 -7.99 -4.91 9.60
CA LEU A 465 -6.64 -5.35 9.92
C LEU A 465 -5.81 -5.46 8.64
N TYR A 466 -4.71 -4.73 8.59
CA TYR A 466 -3.73 -4.78 7.51
C TYR A 466 -2.62 -5.74 7.90
N ILE A 467 -2.42 -6.79 7.11
CA ILE A 467 -1.46 -7.85 7.39
C ILE A 467 -0.45 -7.91 6.25
N PHE A 468 0.81 -7.63 6.59
CA PHE A 468 1.86 -7.37 5.61
C PHE A 468 3.10 -8.21 5.89
N ALA A 469 3.59 -8.90 4.84
CA ALA A 469 4.88 -9.57 4.82
C ALA A 469 5.06 -10.66 5.89
N GLY A 470 6.31 -10.87 6.31
CA GLY A 470 6.73 -11.81 7.34
C GLY A 470 7.40 -13.05 6.76
N GLN A 471 7.52 -14.07 7.61
CA GLN A 471 8.13 -15.34 7.24
C GLN A 471 7.21 -16.50 7.60
N ARG A 472 7.15 -17.46 6.70
CA ARG A 472 6.55 -18.77 6.95
C ARG A 472 7.51 -19.85 6.46
N HIS A 473 7.79 -20.83 7.30
CA HIS A 473 8.90 -21.76 7.14
C HIS A 473 10.22 -21.03 6.84
N LYS A 474 10.79 -21.26 5.65
CA LYS A 474 12.03 -20.61 5.19
C LYS A 474 11.75 -19.45 4.22
N ASP A 475 10.49 -19.21 3.88
CA ASP A 475 10.10 -18.28 2.83
C ASP A 475 9.73 -16.92 3.44
N TYR A 476 10.33 -15.86 2.88
CA TYR A 476 9.90 -14.50 3.12
C TYR A 476 8.72 -14.17 2.22
N LEU A 477 7.64 -13.73 2.85
CA LEU A 477 6.39 -13.44 2.19
C LEU A 477 6.41 -12.02 1.66
N SER A 478 5.88 -11.83 0.46
CA SER A 478 5.65 -10.53 -0.17
C SER A 478 4.17 -10.29 -0.46
N ASP A 479 3.30 -10.84 0.37
CA ASP A 479 1.85 -10.68 0.29
C ASP A 479 1.35 -9.53 1.17
N PHE A 480 0.18 -9.00 0.81
CA PHE A 480 -0.49 -7.95 1.55
C PHE A 480 -1.99 -8.23 1.59
N TYR A 481 -2.54 -8.38 2.79
CA TYR A 481 -3.95 -8.66 3.04
C TYR A 481 -4.61 -7.55 3.84
N VAL A 482 -5.89 -7.35 3.57
CA VAL A 482 -6.82 -6.59 4.41
C VAL A 482 -7.87 -7.55 4.93
N TYR A 483 -8.11 -7.53 6.24
CA TYR A 483 -9.12 -8.34 6.90
C TYR A 483 -10.17 -7.44 7.56
N GLU A 484 -11.39 -7.48 7.05
CA GLU A 484 -12.51 -6.71 7.56
C GLU A 484 -13.15 -7.44 8.75
N LEU A 485 -13.06 -6.82 9.93
CA LEU A 485 -13.42 -7.44 11.21
C LEU A 485 -14.92 -7.75 11.32
N ASP A 486 -15.77 -6.93 10.71
CA ASP A 486 -17.23 -7.00 10.89
C ASP A 486 -17.88 -8.04 9.99
N THR A 487 -17.34 -8.24 8.78
CA THR A 487 -17.87 -9.19 7.79
C THR A 487 -17.10 -10.51 7.78
N ASP A 488 -15.99 -10.60 8.52
CA ASP A 488 -15.07 -11.74 8.48
C ASP A 488 -14.53 -12.01 7.05
N THR A 489 -14.24 -10.95 6.30
CA THR A 489 -13.78 -11.05 4.91
C THR A 489 -12.29 -10.75 4.79
N VAL A 490 -11.56 -11.58 4.04
CA VAL A 490 -10.14 -11.37 3.70
C VAL A 490 -10.03 -10.94 2.24
N THR A 491 -9.39 -9.81 1.98
CA THR A 491 -9.07 -9.30 0.65
C THR A 491 -7.56 -9.38 0.42
N GLU A 492 -7.16 -10.04 -0.67
CA GLU A 492 -5.77 -10.03 -1.17
C GLU A 492 -5.52 -8.70 -1.90
N VAL A 493 -4.85 -7.75 -1.24
CA VAL A 493 -4.43 -6.48 -1.87
C VAL A 493 -3.29 -6.73 -2.85
N SER A 494 -2.35 -7.60 -2.47
CA SER A 494 -1.25 -8.01 -3.33
C SER A 494 -0.80 -9.42 -2.99
N ARG A 495 -0.65 -10.26 -4.01
CA ARG A 495 -0.02 -11.58 -3.87
C ARG A 495 1.49 -11.51 -3.78
N ASP A 496 2.08 -10.50 -4.42
CA ASP A 496 3.53 -10.29 -4.49
C ASP A 496 3.82 -8.81 -4.76
N TYR A 497 3.83 -7.99 -3.71
CA TYR A 497 4.06 -6.55 -3.84
C TYR A 497 5.45 -6.25 -4.41
N SER A 498 6.43 -7.15 -4.24
CA SER A 498 7.78 -6.99 -4.78
C SER A 498 7.82 -7.03 -6.31
N LYS A 499 6.82 -7.68 -6.94
CA LYS A 499 6.66 -7.68 -8.41
C LYS A 499 5.81 -6.51 -8.91
N GLN A 500 5.12 -5.82 -8.00
CA GLN A 500 4.26 -4.67 -8.28
C GLN A 500 4.95 -3.33 -7.97
N GLY A 501 6.29 -3.33 -7.90
CA GLY A 501 7.08 -2.14 -7.61
C GLY A 501 7.12 -1.74 -6.13
N GLY A 502 6.72 -2.63 -5.22
CA GLY A 502 6.87 -2.47 -3.77
C GLY A 502 8.23 -2.95 -3.25
N PRO A 503 8.40 -3.00 -1.91
CA PRO A 503 9.64 -3.47 -1.29
C PRO A 503 9.95 -4.93 -1.61
N ASP A 504 11.20 -5.32 -1.42
CA ASP A 504 11.58 -6.73 -1.46
C ASP A 504 11.01 -7.49 -0.25
N ALA A 505 10.90 -8.81 -0.39
CA ALA A 505 10.52 -9.69 0.72
C ALA A 505 11.62 -9.68 1.79
N GLY A 506 11.20 -9.63 3.05
CA GLY A 506 12.13 -9.57 4.16
C GLY A 506 11.52 -10.06 5.47
N PHE A 507 12.35 -10.14 6.49
CA PHE A 507 11.95 -10.52 7.83
C PHE A 507 11.99 -9.32 8.76
N THR A 508 11.07 -9.29 9.74
CA THR A 508 10.94 -8.19 10.71
C THR A 508 10.75 -6.82 10.07
N GLN A 509 10.11 -6.74 8.90
CA GLN A 509 9.69 -5.48 8.31
C GLN A 509 8.68 -4.82 9.26
N ARG A 510 8.93 -3.56 9.61
CA ARG A 510 8.08 -2.80 10.53
C ARG A 510 7.25 -1.80 9.73
N ALA A 511 5.94 -1.91 9.89
CA ALA A 511 5.01 -0.99 9.28
C ALA A 511 4.29 -0.13 10.32
N THR A 512 3.87 1.04 9.88
CA THR A 512 2.94 1.93 10.58
C THR A 512 1.96 2.51 9.56
N ILE A 513 0.89 3.17 10.03
CA ILE A 513 -0.19 3.64 9.15
C ILE A 513 -0.62 5.04 9.56
N ASP A 514 -0.84 5.89 8.56
CA ASP A 514 -1.57 7.14 8.68
C ASP A 514 -2.97 6.92 8.08
N THR A 515 -3.96 6.78 8.95
CA THR A 515 -5.34 6.49 8.53
C THR A 515 -6.06 7.70 7.94
N GLU A 516 -5.61 8.93 8.24
CA GLU A 516 -6.17 10.15 7.65
C GLU A 516 -5.70 10.32 6.20
N LEU A 517 -4.41 10.11 5.96
CA LEU A 517 -3.85 10.15 4.62
C LEU A 517 -4.20 8.90 3.80
N GLY A 518 -4.50 7.78 4.46
CA GLY A 518 -4.65 6.49 3.80
C GLY A 518 -3.31 6.02 3.23
N GLU A 519 -2.26 6.13 4.05
CA GLU A 519 -0.89 5.78 3.69
C GLU A 519 -0.33 4.74 4.67
N PHE A 520 0.24 3.67 4.11
CA PHE A 520 0.91 2.61 4.86
C PHE A 520 2.42 2.76 4.69
N TYR A 521 3.13 2.88 5.80
CA TYR A 521 4.56 3.12 5.82
C TYR A 521 5.32 1.86 6.20
N VAL A 522 6.40 1.55 5.51
CA VAL A 522 7.21 0.34 5.76
C VAL A 522 8.68 0.70 5.84
N LEU A 523 9.32 0.37 6.97
CA LEU A 523 10.77 0.32 7.09
C LEU A 523 11.21 -1.15 6.98
N SER A 524 11.86 -1.48 5.87
CA SER A 524 12.50 -2.78 5.66
C SER A 524 13.92 -2.76 6.19
N GLY A 525 14.31 -3.83 6.89
CA GLY A 525 15.62 -3.99 7.54
C GLY A 525 16.38 -5.22 7.01
N LEU A 526 15.94 -6.43 7.37
CA LEU A 526 16.52 -7.68 6.88
C LEU A 526 15.77 -8.12 5.61
N MET A 527 16.46 -8.16 4.48
CA MET A 527 15.89 -8.50 3.19
C MET A 527 16.65 -9.65 2.53
N LYS A 528 15.95 -10.42 1.69
CA LYS A 528 16.55 -11.42 0.83
C LYS A 528 16.35 -11.00 -0.61
N GLU A 529 17.44 -10.62 -1.28
CA GLU A 529 17.38 -10.22 -2.67
C GLU A 529 16.99 -11.39 -3.57
N LYS A 530 16.32 -11.07 -4.69
CA LYS A 530 16.02 -12.04 -5.74
C LYS A 530 17.33 -12.61 -6.28
N ASN A 531 17.49 -13.94 -6.14
CA ASN A 531 18.66 -14.73 -6.57
C ASN A 531 19.90 -14.68 -5.65
N ALA A 532 19.82 -14.04 -4.48
CA ALA A 532 20.90 -14.10 -3.49
C ALA A 532 20.66 -15.26 -2.50
N SER A 533 21.73 -16.00 -2.18
CA SER A 533 21.72 -16.99 -1.11
C SER A 533 21.87 -16.38 0.28
N GLN A 534 22.40 -15.14 0.36
CA GLN A 534 22.67 -14.43 1.60
C GLN A 534 21.63 -13.32 1.85
N GLU A 535 21.30 -13.16 3.13
CA GLU A 535 20.48 -12.07 3.61
C GLU A 535 21.30 -10.78 3.68
N THR A 536 20.65 -9.65 3.41
CA THR A 536 21.27 -8.34 3.48
C THR A 536 20.51 -7.47 4.46
N VAL A 537 21.25 -6.68 5.25
CA VAL A 537 20.67 -5.68 6.14
C VAL A 537 20.77 -4.32 5.47
N LYS A 538 19.62 -3.72 5.19
CA LYS A 538 19.49 -2.45 4.46
C LYS A 538 18.33 -1.67 5.06
N ASN A 539 18.44 -0.35 5.16
CA ASN A 539 17.26 0.47 5.46
C ASN A 539 16.61 0.85 4.14
N SER A 540 15.36 0.46 3.93
CA SER A 540 14.55 1.04 2.86
C SER A 540 13.17 1.42 3.38
N PHE A 541 12.77 2.66 3.10
CA PHE A 541 11.51 3.21 3.58
C PHE A 541 10.55 3.42 2.42
N TRP A 542 9.36 2.86 2.55
CA TRP A 542 8.34 2.80 1.51
C TRP A 542 7.02 3.34 2.00
N VAL A 543 6.26 3.94 1.07
CA VAL A 543 4.86 4.34 1.29
C VAL A 543 3.98 3.61 0.28
N TYR A 544 2.95 2.95 0.75
CA TYR A 544 1.82 2.53 -0.08
C TYR A 544 0.67 3.50 0.12
N SER A 545 0.18 4.10 -0.96
CA SER A 545 -1.01 4.95 -0.93
C SER A 545 -2.22 4.11 -1.31
N PHE A 546 -3.16 3.93 -0.38
CA PHE A 546 -4.42 3.23 -0.67
C PHE A 546 -5.25 3.99 -1.71
N ARG A 547 -5.22 5.33 -1.66
CA ARG A 547 -5.92 6.18 -2.64
C ARG A 547 -5.44 5.95 -4.07
N LYS A 548 -4.15 5.68 -4.25
CA LYS A 548 -3.50 5.50 -5.57
C LYS A 548 -3.26 4.03 -5.93
N GLY A 549 -3.43 3.11 -4.99
CA GLY A 549 -3.09 1.70 -5.14
C GLY A 549 -1.62 1.45 -5.47
N LYS A 550 -0.70 2.32 -5.02
CA LYS A 550 0.69 2.34 -5.52
C LYS A 550 1.73 2.47 -4.42
N TRP A 551 2.83 1.73 -4.57
CA TRP A 551 4.06 1.85 -3.79
C TRP A 551 4.98 2.98 -4.28
N SER A 552 5.61 3.67 -3.34
CA SER A 552 6.64 4.68 -3.57
C SER A 552 7.79 4.47 -2.61
N ARG A 553 9.01 4.30 -3.12
CA ARG A 553 10.23 4.26 -2.30
C ARG A 553 10.64 5.68 -1.93
N VAL A 554 10.69 5.97 -0.63
CA VAL A 554 11.11 7.28 -0.11
C VAL A 554 12.62 7.38 -0.08
N TYR A 555 13.29 6.38 0.50
CA TYR A 555 14.75 6.31 0.49
C TYR A 555 15.25 4.88 0.73
N GLN A 556 16.54 4.67 0.45
CA GLN A 556 17.23 3.41 0.67
C GLN A 556 18.70 3.66 1.00
N ASN A 557 19.24 2.92 1.95
CA ASN A 557 20.65 2.96 2.35
C ASN A 557 21.15 1.55 2.67
N GLU A 558 22.28 1.19 2.06
CA GLU A 558 22.91 -0.13 2.16
C GLU A 558 24.39 -0.03 2.55
N ASN A 559 24.87 1.17 2.87
CA ASN A 559 26.29 1.39 3.14
C ASN A 559 26.70 0.63 4.40
N THR A 560 27.81 -0.11 4.31
CA THR A 560 28.43 -0.83 5.43
C THR A 560 29.83 -0.28 5.76
N GLY A 561 30.36 0.63 4.93
CA GLY A 561 31.71 1.15 5.05
C GLY A 561 31.91 2.09 6.24
N GLN A 562 33.01 1.92 6.97
CA GLN A 562 33.34 2.72 8.15
C GLN A 562 33.49 4.22 7.84
N GLU A 563 34.06 4.58 6.68
CA GLU A 563 34.22 5.98 6.25
C GLU A 563 32.88 6.67 5.96
N TYR A 564 31.89 5.90 5.53
CA TYR A 564 30.54 6.44 5.35
C TYR A 564 29.93 6.74 6.72
N TRP A 565 29.97 5.77 7.64
CA TRP A 565 29.35 5.88 8.95
C TRP A 565 30.06 6.85 9.90
N SER A 566 31.36 7.12 9.71
CA SER A 566 32.04 8.20 10.44
C SER A 566 31.50 9.58 10.10
N ARG A 567 30.92 9.77 8.89
CA ARG A 567 30.28 11.02 8.46
C ARG A 567 28.77 11.03 8.68
N MET A 568 28.11 9.89 8.47
CA MET A 568 26.65 9.79 8.41
C MET A 568 26.00 9.29 9.71
N GLY A 569 26.78 8.81 10.68
CA GLY A 569 26.25 8.20 11.92
C GLY A 569 25.42 9.12 12.83
N GLU A 570 25.48 10.43 12.62
CA GLU A 570 24.63 11.43 13.29
C GLU A 570 23.50 11.98 12.38
N VAL A 571 23.53 11.65 11.08
CA VAL A 571 22.60 12.16 10.08
C VAL A 571 21.45 11.18 9.83
N GLU A 572 21.74 9.88 9.81
CA GLU A 572 20.73 8.84 9.57
C GLU A 572 21.07 7.53 10.30
N PRO A 573 20.06 6.69 10.59
CA PRO A 573 20.30 5.40 11.23
C PRO A 573 20.98 4.43 10.27
N CYS A 574 21.98 3.69 10.78
CA CYS A 574 22.56 2.56 10.05
C CYS A 574 21.53 1.44 9.77
N PRO A 575 21.72 0.64 8.71
CA PRO A 575 20.91 -0.55 8.42
C PRO A 575 20.74 -1.45 9.63
N ARG A 576 19.51 -1.90 9.90
CA ARG A 576 19.20 -2.72 11.08
C ARG A 576 17.93 -3.54 10.95
N PHE A 577 17.86 -4.64 11.71
CA PHE A 577 16.65 -5.46 11.87
C PHE A 577 16.35 -5.71 13.36
N ALA A 578 15.22 -6.35 13.67
CA ALA A 578 14.77 -6.56 15.05
C ALA A 578 14.71 -5.26 15.91
N HIS A 579 14.56 -4.11 15.24
CA HIS A 579 14.27 -2.81 15.83
C HIS A 579 12.77 -2.66 16.06
N GLN A 580 12.37 -1.53 16.64
CA GLN A 580 10.96 -1.16 16.72
C GLN A 580 10.72 0.25 16.19
N LEU A 581 9.58 0.41 15.53
CA LEU A 581 9.10 1.65 14.93
C LEU A 581 7.69 1.94 15.46
N VAL A 582 7.43 3.17 15.92
CA VAL A 582 6.08 3.64 16.28
C VAL A 582 5.78 4.97 15.58
N TYR A 583 4.50 5.21 15.28
CA TYR A 583 4.04 6.40 14.56
C TYR A 583 3.24 7.31 15.48
N ASP A 584 3.59 8.59 15.47
CA ASP A 584 2.84 9.66 16.11
C ASP A 584 1.97 10.35 15.06
N GLY A 585 0.68 10.07 15.06
CA GLY A 585 -0.27 10.65 14.11
C GLY A 585 -0.51 12.16 14.30
N ARG A 586 -0.31 12.69 15.52
CA ARG A 586 -0.48 14.14 15.78
C ARG A 586 0.68 14.94 15.21
N ARG A 587 1.89 14.41 15.35
CA ARG A 587 3.11 15.05 14.82
C ARG A 587 3.46 14.57 13.41
N ARG A 588 2.81 13.51 12.92
CA ARG A 588 3.09 12.82 11.65
C ARG A 588 4.57 12.44 11.50
N CYS A 589 5.15 11.89 12.56
CA CYS A 589 6.54 11.44 12.60
C CYS A 589 6.66 10.02 13.17
N GLN A 590 7.78 9.37 12.89
CA GLN A 590 8.06 8.01 13.36
C GLN A 590 9.21 8.02 14.35
N TYR A 591 9.19 7.10 15.32
CA TYR A 591 10.27 6.91 16.27
C TYR A 591 10.86 5.51 16.14
N LEU A 592 12.18 5.44 15.95
CA LEU A 592 12.95 4.22 15.73
C LEU A 592 13.95 4.03 16.87
N PHE A 593 13.94 2.87 17.52
CA PHE A 593 14.90 2.52 18.57
C PHE A 593 15.59 1.17 18.33
N GLY A 594 16.89 1.11 18.65
CA GLY A 594 17.67 -0.10 18.79
C GLY A 594 17.73 -0.99 17.54
N GLY A 595 17.84 -2.31 17.75
CA GLY A 595 17.95 -3.32 16.70
C GLY A 595 19.33 -3.95 16.57
N ASN A 596 19.52 -4.77 15.54
CA ASN A 596 20.77 -5.45 15.20
C ASN A 596 21.27 -4.96 13.82
N PRO A 597 22.52 -4.48 13.71
CA PRO A 597 23.05 -3.96 12.45
C PRO A 597 23.50 -5.04 11.45
N GLY A 598 23.50 -6.32 11.84
CA GLY A 598 23.92 -7.43 10.97
C GLY A 598 25.43 -7.50 10.73
N GLU A 599 26.26 -7.00 11.66
CA GLU A 599 27.71 -7.00 11.51
C GLU A 599 28.27 -8.44 11.56
N SER A 600 28.99 -8.82 10.50
CA SER A 600 29.61 -10.13 10.37
C SER A 600 30.61 -10.39 11.50
N GLY A 601 30.48 -11.52 12.20
CA GLY A 601 31.33 -11.87 13.35
C GLY A 601 30.89 -11.29 14.69
N ARG A 602 29.82 -10.47 14.74
CA ARG A 602 29.24 -9.93 15.99
C ARG A 602 27.71 -10.12 16.05
N PRO A 603 27.20 -11.37 16.01
CA PRO A 603 25.74 -11.63 15.98
C PRO A 603 24.99 -11.10 17.22
N GLY A 604 25.70 -10.97 18.35
CA GLY A 604 25.18 -10.40 19.60
C GLY A 604 25.10 -8.87 19.62
N LEU A 605 25.68 -8.16 18.65
CA LEU A 605 25.68 -6.70 18.66
C LEU A 605 24.26 -6.13 18.60
N ARG A 606 23.97 -5.18 19.48
CA ARG A 606 22.71 -4.44 19.49
C ARG A 606 22.98 -2.94 19.53
N LEU A 607 21.99 -2.18 19.08
CA LEU A 607 22.02 -0.72 19.05
C LEU A 607 21.14 -0.15 20.18
N ASP A 608 21.46 1.06 20.63
CA ASP A 608 20.76 1.83 21.67
C ASP A 608 20.43 3.28 21.22
N ASP A 609 20.63 3.57 19.94
CA ASP A 609 20.34 4.86 19.34
C ASP A 609 18.83 5.04 19.10
N PHE A 610 18.38 6.28 19.24
CA PHE A 610 16.98 6.66 19.12
C PHE A 610 16.83 7.76 18.07
N TRP A 611 15.89 7.58 17.16
CA TRP A 611 15.72 8.46 15.99
C TRP A 611 14.27 8.86 15.80
N GLU A 612 14.09 10.09 15.30
CA GLU A 612 12.84 10.62 14.79
C GLU A 612 12.93 10.72 13.26
N LEU A 613 11.91 10.25 12.54
CA LEU A 613 11.78 10.39 11.09
C LEU A 613 10.56 11.23 10.75
N TRP A 614 10.80 12.26 9.93
CA TRP A 614 9.76 13.05 9.30
C TRP A 614 9.72 12.76 7.81
N LEU A 615 8.50 12.60 7.28
CA LEU A 615 8.28 12.52 5.84
C LEU A 615 7.75 13.87 5.38
N VAL A 616 8.58 14.61 4.64
CA VAL A 616 8.23 15.95 4.17
C VAL A 616 8.03 15.94 2.66
N ARG A 617 6.98 16.61 2.20
CA ARG A 617 6.80 16.93 0.79
C ARG A 617 7.19 18.38 0.60
N PHE A 618 8.32 18.60 -0.06
CA PHE A 618 8.76 19.97 -0.33
C PHE A 618 7.91 20.56 -1.44
N VAL A 619 7.15 21.60 -1.09
CA VAL A 619 6.61 22.53 -2.06
C VAL A 619 7.68 23.60 -2.22
N PHE A 620 8.38 23.61 -3.35
CA PHE A 620 9.15 24.79 -3.70
C PHE A 620 8.14 25.91 -3.89
N VAL A 621 7.99 26.86 -2.96
CA VAL A 621 7.07 28.01 -3.10
C VAL A 621 7.54 28.97 -4.20
N PHE A 622 8.80 28.88 -4.63
CA PHE A 622 9.31 29.53 -5.84
C PHE A 622 8.99 28.77 -7.14
N ALA A 623 8.70 27.47 -7.06
CA ALA A 623 8.30 26.69 -8.23
C ALA A 623 6.89 27.00 -8.75
N PRO A 624 5.83 27.34 -7.98
CA PRO A 624 4.58 27.79 -8.57
C PRO A 624 4.77 29.12 -9.30
N LEU A 625 5.70 30.00 -8.95
CA LEU A 625 6.03 31.15 -9.80
C LEU A 625 6.64 30.70 -11.13
N LEU A 626 7.61 29.78 -11.12
CA LEU A 626 8.20 29.24 -12.34
C LEU A 626 7.23 28.35 -13.15
N LEU A 627 6.32 27.63 -12.48
CA LEU A 627 5.32 26.73 -13.04
C LEU A 627 4.14 27.52 -13.55
N VAL A 628 3.73 28.62 -12.89
CA VAL A 628 2.80 29.62 -13.43
C VAL A 628 3.45 30.30 -14.63
N TYR A 629 4.72 30.69 -14.55
CA TYR A 629 5.47 31.22 -15.69
C TYR A 629 5.56 30.22 -16.86
N LEU A 630 5.76 28.92 -16.58
CA LEU A 630 5.79 27.84 -17.57
C LEU A 630 4.40 27.44 -18.09
N LEU A 631 3.36 27.44 -17.24
CA LEU A 631 1.95 27.23 -17.61
C LEU A 631 1.38 28.43 -18.39
N MET A 632 2.04 29.58 -18.33
CA MET A 632 1.73 30.76 -19.13
C MET A 632 2.51 30.79 -20.46
N LEU A 633 3.63 30.05 -20.56
CA LEU A 633 4.39 29.86 -21.79
C LEU A 633 3.92 28.64 -22.63
N CYS A 634 3.08 27.75 -22.09
CA CYS A 634 2.51 26.57 -22.74
C CYS A 634 1.00 26.52 -22.65
#